data_AF-A0A960MBB4-F1
#
_entry.id   AF-A0A960MBB4-F1
#
_cell.length_a   1.000
_cell.length_b   1.000
_cell.length_c   1.000
_cell.angle_alpha   90.00
_cell.angle_beta   90.00
_cell.angle_gamma   90.00
#
_symmetry.space_group_name_H-M   'P 1'
#
loop_
_entity.id
_entity.type
_entity.pdbx_description
1 polymer ?
#
loop_
_entity_poly.entity_id
_entity_poly.type
_entity_poly.pdbx_seq_one_letter_code
_entity_poly.pdbx_strand_id
1 'polypeptide(L)'
;HGGAATGGSHVGDITVFSRNGSLDVKGGNNARYGYAMLGNGGLGSRGQSHSGTILAVAANDVTVAGGVPYFDIEDPFGAPANAGNISTTHISFAQIGHGGWDSDPQGGNLNLTQGVGGHTGDIEVVSIDGSVILRGGGDPGLTRNDDTYFRGLSAHIGNGGNFTDGDHSGNIRVSAGTNVEIYGGAGGRDSFTMIGHGGLQVDGNLDGTIEVIAGEDLILNRGADTDTSSFDRAGQEIFNNFAKIGHGDQRYRQRNSGAGARNGDIFVSVGDDIILADPANRPFADAAHSRLLSDLVLIGHVDPINGGSSAFRSLEGNTYLAASRTDPYDGTGSAQIHPDAVITSSGGGFFGELRLYLPSPAQNQILDDATFNGNAYTRTPTPDGTRADELVGANHTQMPGIYGEPDGTFVPEGAYSPSGYGLYNIYYAGDAPVVPPVVVPPTSDGGVLAGAVEEPILPEEEIIVDILPDLLQPFLFSDKYDSYDRYLDRIDDPLLGGLLTSLGEFADTVFGFQQTEEDIPVEGDEVLEESPGMFGLGPAQTEEERREEEENAAQYRNLSRANYGQFWTYDLSRQGYSSYTVFGIPYSVLNP
;
A
#
# COMPACT_ATOMS: atom_id res chain seq x y z
N HIS A 1 16.08 2.67 4.08
CA HIS A 1 16.96 3.82 4.37
C HIS A 1 16.14 5.02 4.84
N GLY A 2 16.73 5.96 5.59
CA GLY A 2 16.01 7.09 6.19
C GLY A 2 15.78 6.93 7.69
N GLY A 3 14.69 7.49 8.20
CA GLY A 3 14.36 7.55 9.62
C GLY A 3 13.48 8.74 9.98
N ALA A 4 13.46 9.11 11.25
CA ALA A 4 12.66 10.24 11.71
C ALA A 4 13.37 11.57 11.37
N ALA A 5 12.67 12.47 10.70
CA ALA A 5 13.13 13.80 10.30
C ALA A 5 14.42 13.79 9.45
N THR A 6 14.72 12.67 8.77
CA THR A 6 15.89 12.58 7.91
C THR A 6 15.59 13.23 6.56
N GLY A 7 16.09 14.45 6.37
CA GLY A 7 15.96 15.15 5.11
C GLY A 7 16.70 14.46 3.95
N GLY A 8 16.35 14.83 2.72
CA GLY A 8 16.99 14.34 1.50
C GLY A 8 16.32 13.09 0.91
N SER A 9 16.80 12.67 -0.26
CA SER A 9 16.33 11.47 -0.95
C SER A 9 16.89 10.19 -0.31
N HIS A 10 16.03 9.22 -0.02
CA HIS A 10 16.45 7.91 0.48
C HIS A 10 16.33 6.89 -0.65
N VAL A 11 17.46 6.46 -1.19
CA VAL A 11 17.49 5.57 -2.35
C VAL A 11 18.30 4.33 -2.04
N GLY A 12 17.79 3.17 -2.45
CA GLY A 12 18.52 1.92 -2.42
C GLY A 12 17.59 0.74 -2.32
N ASP A 13 18.02 -0.36 -2.94
CA ASP A 13 17.30 -1.62 -2.89
C ASP A 13 17.40 -2.23 -1.49
N ILE A 14 16.31 -2.83 -1.04
CA ILE A 14 16.23 -3.49 0.26
C ILE A 14 15.74 -4.90 0.03
N THR A 15 16.48 -5.87 0.53
CA THR A 15 16.10 -7.28 0.45
C THR A 15 16.18 -7.91 1.83
N VAL A 16 15.08 -8.52 2.26
CA VAL A 16 14.99 -9.25 3.53
C VAL A 16 14.47 -10.65 3.26
N PHE A 17 15.19 -11.65 3.76
CA PHE A 17 14.82 -13.06 3.70
C PHE A 17 14.74 -13.65 5.11
N SER A 18 13.57 -14.17 5.48
CA SER A 18 13.36 -14.98 6.69
C SER A 18 13.17 -16.44 6.28
N ARG A 19 14.24 -17.23 6.31
CA ARG A 19 14.26 -18.59 5.74
C ARG A 19 13.38 -19.62 6.46
N ASN A 20 13.15 -19.45 7.75
CA ASN A 20 12.45 -20.42 8.60
C ASN A 20 11.45 -19.74 9.54
N GLY A 21 11.12 -18.48 9.29
CA GLY A 21 10.39 -17.66 10.23
C GLY A 21 9.47 -16.68 9.53
N SER A 22 8.74 -15.94 10.36
CA SER A 22 7.90 -14.84 9.94
C SER A 22 8.73 -13.55 9.76
N LEU A 23 8.12 -12.55 9.13
CA LEU A 23 8.60 -11.18 9.10
C LEU A 23 7.55 -10.27 9.76
N ASP A 24 7.92 -9.62 10.86
CA ASP A 24 7.05 -8.72 11.61
C ASP A 24 7.51 -7.26 11.48
N VAL A 25 6.67 -6.40 10.92
CA VAL A 25 6.84 -4.93 10.92
C VAL A 25 5.73 -4.33 11.77
N LYS A 26 6.05 -3.99 13.03
CA LYS A 26 5.06 -3.58 14.04
C LYS A 26 5.35 -2.18 14.56
N GLY A 27 4.42 -1.26 14.33
CA GLY A 27 4.47 0.10 14.87
C GLY A 27 4.51 0.10 16.39
N GLY A 28 5.08 1.15 16.97
CA GLY A 28 5.23 1.25 18.43
C GLY A 28 3.86 1.41 19.12
N ASN A 29 3.64 0.67 20.20
CA ASN A 29 2.48 0.84 21.06
C ASN A 29 2.67 2.04 21.99
N ASN A 30 1.63 2.86 22.17
CA ASN A 30 1.61 4.00 23.09
C ASN A 30 2.77 5.02 22.96
N ALA A 31 3.48 5.02 21.83
CA ALA A 31 4.53 5.98 21.58
C ALA A 31 3.96 7.17 20.79
N ARG A 32 4.27 8.39 21.24
CA ARG A 32 4.20 9.55 20.35
C ARG A 32 5.19 9.27 19.24
N TYR A 33 4.69 9.08 18.02
CA TYR A 33 5.50 8.80 16.84
C TYR A 33 6.14 7.40 16.80
N GLY A 34 5.45 6.38 17.30
CA GLY A 34 5.95 5.00 17.24
C GLY A 34 5.74 4.39 15.87
N TYR A 35 6.79 4.16 15.08
CA TYR A 35 6.64 3.50 13.79
C TYR A 35 7.68 2.41 13.58
N ALA A 36 7.37 1.48 12.67
CA ALA A 36 8.31 0.52 12.12
C ALA A 36 8.20 0.55 10.60
N MET A 37 9.34 0.44 9.92
CA MET A 37 9.35 0.49 8.46
C MET A 37 10.42 -0.42 7.90
N LEU A 38 10.05 -1.22 6.91
CA LEU A 38 10.98 -1.84 5.97
C LEU A 38 10.90 -1.05 4.66
N GLY A 39 11.81 -0.11 4.45
CA GLY A 39 11.59 0.82 3.36
C GLY A 39 12.54 2.00 3.26
N ASN A 40 12.23 2.90 2.33
CA ASN A 40 12.92 4.18 2.13
C ASN A 40 12.02 5.34 2.58
N GLY A 41 12.50 6.16 3.50
CA GLY A 41 11.73 7.24 4.12
C GLY A 41 11.60 7.05 5.64
N GLY A 42 10.41 7.25 6.19
CA GLY A 42 10.15 7.28 7.63
C GLY A 42 9.16 8.38 8.02
N LEU A 43 9.29 8.88 9.25
CA LEU A 43 8.45 9.96 9.77
C LEU A 43 9.12 11.30 9.52
N GLY A 44 8.51 12.19 8.75
CA GLY A 44 9.05 13.52 8.46
C GLY A 44 10.33 13.44 7.61
N SER A 45 10.57 12.32 6.92
CA SER A 45 11.74 12.17 6.05
C SER A 45 11.49 12.89 4.72
N ARG A 46 11.62 14.20 4.74
CA ARG A 46 11.31 15.07 3.61
C ARG A 46 12.45 15.10 2.60
N GLY A 47 12.18 14.94 1.32
CA GLY A 47 13.21 15.03 0.28
C GLY A 47 12.76 14.47 -1.06
N GLN A 48 13.43 14.89 -2.14
CA GLN A 48 12.86 14.85 -3.50
C GLN A 48 12.43 13.47 -4.00
N SER A 49 13.01 12.38 -3.49
CA SER A 49 12.64 11.03 -3.93
C SER A 49 12.99 9.96 -2.91
N HIS A 50 12.06 9.04 -2.65
CA HIS A 50 12.36 7.79 -1.94
C HIS A 50 12.17 6.63 -2.90
N SER A 51 13.22 5.86 -3.16
CA SER A 51 13.17 4.84 -4.23
C SER A 51 14.10 3.66 -4.09
N GLY A 52 13.86 2.62 -4.89
CA GLY A 52 14.62 1.37 -4.94
C GLY A 52 13.68 0.17 -5.01
N THR A 53 14.18 -1.02 -5.28
CA THR A 53 13.34 -2.23 -5.20
C THR A 53 13.31 -2.74 -3.76
N ILE A 54 12.12 -3.07 -3.25
CA ILE A 54 11.97 -3.72 -1.95
C ILE A 54 11.48 -5.14 -2.18
N LEU A 55 12.24 -6.10 -1.67
CA LEU A 55 11.87 -7.52 -1.64
C LEU A 55 11.85 -8.01 -0.20
N ALA A 56 10.69 -8.44 0.27
CA ALA A 56 10.48 -9.00 1.60
C ALA A 56 9.92 -10.42 1.47
N VAL A 57 10.74 -11.42 1.80
CA VAL A 57 10.35 -12.84 1.72
C VAL A 57 10.41 -13.48 3.10
N ALA A 58 9.34 -14.14 3.51
CA ALA A 58 9.27 -14.95 4.71
C ALA A 58 8.78 -16.36 4.38
N ALA A 59 9.32 -17.36 5.07
CA ALA A 59 8.85 -18.74 4.95
C ALA A 59 7.44 -18.90 5.55
N ASN A 60 7.22 -18.28 6.71
CA ASN A 60 5.91 -18.20 7.35
C ASN A 60 5.32 -16.81 7.11
N ASP A 61 4.45 -16.35 8.01
CA ASP A 61 3.70 -15.10 7.86
C ASP A 61 4.55 -13.84 7.65
N VAL A 62 4.02 -12.90 6.86
CA VAL A 62 4.43 -11.50 6.87
C VAL A 62 3.34 -10.69 7.56
N THR A 63 3.66 -10.04 8.68
CA THR A 63 2.72 -9.19 9.41
C THR A 63 3.16 -7.73 9.39
N VAL A 64 2.28 -6.84 8.94
CA VAL A 64 2.44 -5.38 9.02
C VAL A 64 1.33 -4.84 9.92
N ALA A 65 1.67 -4.34 11.11
CA ALA A 65 0.68 -3.90 12.08
C ALA A 65 0.99 -2.51 12.62
N GLY A 66 0.02 -1.58 12.51
CA GLY A 66 0.07 -0.31 13.22
C GLY A 66 0.05 -0.54 14.74
N GLY A 67 0.54 0.42 15.52
CA GLY A 67 0.57 0.28 16.96
C GLY A 67 -0.81 0.44 17.61
N VAL A 68 -0.94 -0.16 18.78
CA VAL A 68 -2.11 -0.02 19.65
C VAL A 68 -1.85 1.14 20.62
N PRO A 69 -2.72 2.16 20.66
CA PRO A 69 -2.67 3.16 21.72
C PRO A 69 -3.08 2.50 23.03
N TYR A 70 -2.23 2.56 24.05
CA TYR A 70 -2.61 2.15 25.40
C TYR A 70 -2.94 3.41 26.19
N PHE A 71 -4.18 3.55 26.61
CA PHE A 71 -4.56 4.62 27.51
C PHE A 71 -4.24 4.17 28.94
N ASP A 72 -3.15 4.67 29.51
CA ASP A 72 -2.87 4.48 30.94
C ASP A 72 -3.81 5.38 31.76
N ILE A 73 -5.06 4.94 31.93
CA ILE A 73 -6.07 5.59 32.78
C ILE A 73 -5.65 5.53 34.26
N GLU A 74 -4.70 4.66 34.61
CA GLU A 74 -4.20 4.50 35.97
C GLU A 74 -2.91 5.27 36.21
N ASP A 75 -2.85 6.55 35.84
CA ASP A 75 -1.87 7.45 36.49
C ASP A 75 -2.15 7.39 38.01
N PRO A 76 -1.30 6.70 38.81
CA PRO A 76 -1.57 6.43 40.22
C PRO A 76 -1.54 7.71 41.05
N PHE A 77 -1.12 8.82 40.47
CA PHE A 77 -0.97 10.09 41.15
C PHE A 77 -2.27 10.87 41.30
N GLY A 78 -3.40 10.38 40.76
CA GLY A 78 -4.71 10.97 40.99
C GLY A 78 -4.75 12.47 40.66
N ALA A 79 -3.84 12.91 39.78
CA ALA A 79 -3.84 14.26 39.28
C ALA A 79 -5.17 14.38 38.51
N PRO A 80 -6.10 15.24 38.97
CA PRO A 80 -7.35 15.42 38.25
C PRO A 80 -6.98 15.75 36.83
N ALA A 81 -7.44 14.94 35.86
CA ALA A 81 -7.20 15.06 34.44
C ALA A 81 -7.20 16.54 34.07
N ASN A 82 -6.03 17.15 34.10
CA ASN A 82 -5.92 18.58 34.02
C ASN A 82 -6.08 18.81 32.53
N ALA A 83 -7.31 19.15 32.15
CA ALA A 83 -7.82 19.39 30.81
C ALA A 83 -7.12 20.56 30.08
N GLY A 84 -5.86 20.83 30.44
CA GLY A 84 -4.96 21.71 29.75
C GLY A 84 -4.29 20.96 28.61
N ASN A 85 -5.03 20.84 27.50
CA ASN A 85 -4.48 20.96 26.15
C ASN A 85 -3.16 20.20 25.91
N ILE A 86 -3.12 18.88 26.18
CA ILE A 86 -2.01 18.02 25.76
C ILE A 86 -2.16 17.82 24.25
N SER A 87 -1.87 18.85 23.47
CA SER A 87 -1.93 18.87 21.99
C SER A 87 -0.88 17.95 21.37
N THR A 88 -0.94 16.64 21.63
CA THR A 88 0.02 15.70 21.05
C THR A 88 -0.72 14.63 20.29
N THR A 89 -0.64 14.73 18.96
CA THR A 89 -1.05 13.69 18.03
C THR A 89 -0.15 12.48 18.22
N HIS A 90 -0.75 11.34 18.57
CA HIS A 90 -0.16 10.02 18.60
C HIS A 90 -0.31 9.44 17.20
N ILE A 91 0.84 9.33 16.54
CA ILE A 91 1.00 8.70 15.24
C ILE A 91 1.67 7.36 15.49
N SER A 92 1.08 6.30 14.96
CA SER A 92 1.72 4.99 14.94
C SER A 92 1.44 4.29 13.64
N PHE A 93 2.47 3.90 12.92
CA PHE A 93 2.31 3.21 11.65
C PHE A 93 3.33 2.11 11.45
N ALA A 94 2.98 1.14 10.63
CA ALA A 94 3.90 0.16 10.08
C ALA A 94 3.86 0.20 8.56
N GLN A 95 5.02 0.10 7.92
CA GLN A 95 5.06 0.13 6.46
C GLN A 95 6.13 -0.80 5.88
N ILE A 96 5.79 -1.50 4.79
CA ILE A 96 6.75 -2.05 3.84
C ILE A 96 6.63 -1.23 2.55
N GLY A 97 7.65 -0.44 2.21
CA GLY A 97 7.58 0.39 1.00
C GLY A 97 8.39 1.69 1.04
N HIS A 98 7.94 2.71 0.31
CA HIS A 98 8.59 4.02 0.25
C HIS A 98 7.65 5.11 0.78
N GLY A 99 8.19 6.11 1.49
CA GLY A 99 7.40 7.21 2.04
C GLY A 99 7.35 7.20 3.58
N GLY A 100 6.17 7.03 4.17
CA GLY A 100 5.96 7.05 5.61
C GLY A 100 4.94 8.10 6.04
N TRP A 101 5.29 8.96 6.99
CA TRP A 101 4.40 10.00 7.47
C TRP A 101 5.00 11.37 7.20
N ASP A 102 4.30 12.26 6.48
CA ASP A 102 4.80 13.62 6.17
C ASP A 102 6.19 13.59 5.50
N SER A 103 6.38 12.62 4.61
CA SER A 103 7.63 12.37 3.86
C SER A 103 7.61 13.05 2.49
N ASP A 104 7.10 14.27 2.44
CA ASP A 104 6.92 15.06 1.22
C ASP A 104 8.25 15.25 0.42
N PRO A 105 8.18 15.36 -0.92
CA PRO A 105 9.34 15.59 -1.78
C PRO A 105 10.06 16.92 -1.53
N GLN A 106 9.38 17.91 -0.96
CA GLN A 106 9.94 19.24 -0.75
C GLN A 106 9.59 19.71 0.66
N GLY A 107 10.61 20.10 1.42
CA GLY A 107 10.47 20.50 2.82
C GLY A 107 9.49 21.66 3.04
N GLY A 108 8.21 21.36 3.23
CA GLY A 108 7.16 22.32 3.49
C GLY A 108 5.80 21.90 2.94
N ASN A 109 4.74 22.27 3.65
CA ASN A 109 3.32 22.06 3.35
C ASN A 109 2.84 22.84 2.10
N LEU A 110 3.71 23.02 1.11
CA LEU A 110 3.46 23.71 -0.14
C LEU A 110 2.82 22.72 -1.10
N ASN A 111 1.48 22.57 -1.03
CA ASN A 111 0.60 21.90 -2.00
C ASN A 111 1.35 21.48 -3.28
N LEU A 112 1.97 20.30 -3.25
CA LEU A 112 2.93 19.98 -4.28
C LEU A 112 2.21 19.81 -5.61
N THR A 113 2.74 20.51 -6.61
CA THR A 113 2.20 20.41 -7.96
C THR A 113 2.54 19.03 -8.51
N GLN A 114 1.55 18.36 -9.11
CA GLN A 114 1.69 17.11 -9.86
C GLN A 114 3.00 17.08 -10.68
N GLY A 115 3.76 15.98 -10.63
CA GLY A 115 5.02 15.83 -11.38
C GLY A 115 6.31 16.22 -10.63
N VAL A 116 6.26 16.48 -9.32
CA VAL A 116 7.45 16.83 -8.52
C VAL A 116 7.83 15.69 -7.59
N GLY A 117 8.87 14.93 -7.96
CA GLY A 117 9.47 13.91 -7.09
C GLY A 117 8.46 12.87 -6.58
N GLY A 118 8.84 12.10 -5.57
CA GLY A 118 7.91 11.20 -4.88
C GLY A 118 8.48 9.83 -4.55
N HIS A 119 7.63 8.82 -4.53
CA HIS A 119 7.92 7.52 -3.94
C HIS A 119 7.82 6.44 -5.00
N THR A 120 8.98 5.97 -5.46
CA THR A 120 9.03 5.14 -6.67
C THR A 120 9.84 3.88 -6.47
N GLY A 121 9.34 2.74 -6.93
CA GLY A 121 10.05 1.48 -6.80
C GLY A 121 9.12 0.31 -6.72
N ASP A 122 9.59 -0.82 -7.22
CA ASP A 122 8.85 -2.07 -7.16
C ASP A 122 8.94 -2.64 -5.75
N ILE A 123 7.79 -3.10 -5.24
CA ILE A 123 7.67 -3.69 -3.91
C ILE A 123 7.10 -5.08 -4.07
N GLU A 124 7.84 -6.07 -3.62
CA GLU A 124 7.42 -7.47 -3.60
C GLU A 124 7.44 -8.00 -2.17
N VAL A 125 6.30 -8.50 -1.72
CA VAL A 125 6.13 -9.14 -0.41
C VAL A 125 5.64 -10.56 -0.61
N VAL A 126 6.40 -11.52 -0.12
CA VAL A 126 6.12 -12.95 -0.27
C VAL A 126 6.10 -13.63 1.09
N SER A 127 5.01 -14.33 1.37
CA SER A 127 4.88 -15.32 2.43
C SER A 127 4.75 -16.68 1.76
N ILE A 128 5.73 -17.58 1.91
CA ILE A 128 5.80 -18.82 1.12
C ILE A 128 4.72 -19.82 1.55
N ASP A 129 4.69 -20.16 2.84
CA ASP A 129 3.78 -21.15 3.43
C ASP A 129 2.75 -20.50 4.37
N GLY A 130 2.83 -19.19 4.59
CA GLY A 130 2.01 -18.47 5.56
C GLY A 130 1.08 -17.42 4.94
N SER A 131 0.52 -16.59 5.81
CA SER A 131 -0.36 -15.49 5.43
C SER A 131 0.43 -14.18 5.21
N VAL A 132 -0.17 -13.23 4.49
CA VAL A 132 0.20 -11.81 4.58
C VAL A 132 -0.89 -11.07 5.34
N ILE A 133 -0.55 -10.47 6.48
CA ILE A 133 -1.50 -9.90 7.42
C ILE A 133 -1.22 -8.41 7.62
N LEU A 134 -2.17 -7.56 7.24
CA LEU A 134 -2.16 -6.12 7.51
C LEU A 134 -3.21 -5.78 8.56
N ARG A 135 -2.77 -5.12 9.63
CA ARG A 135 -3.67 -4.67 10.71
C ARG A 135 -3.45 -3.20 10.99
N GLY A 136 -4.50 -2.40 10.81
CA GLY A 136 -4.47 -1.00 11.21
C GLY A 136 -4.25 -0.93 12.72
N GLY A 137 -3.60 0.14 13.16
CA GLY A 137 -3.45 0.34 14.60
C GLY A 137 -4.79 0.72 15.23
N GLY A 138 -4.80 0.88 16.55
CA GLY A 138 -5.99 1.32 17.27
C GLY A 138 -6.45 0.39 18.38
N ASP A 139 -7.30 0.94 19.25
CA ASP A 139 -7.91 0.24 20.36
C ASP A 139 -9.43 0.44 20.26
N PRO A 140 -10.24 -0.63 20.15
CA PRO A 140 -11.69 -0.53 20.16
C PRO A 140 -12.24 0.12 21.44
N GLY A 141 -11.47 0.12 22.53
CA GLY A 141 -11.84 0.77 23.79
C GLY A 141 -11.78 2.29 23.77
N LEU A 142 -11.19 2.92 22.74
CA LEU A 142 -11.14 4.37 22.64
C LEU A 142 -12.54 4.96 22.44
N THR A 143 -12.84 6.03 23.19
CA THR A 143 -14.13 6.74 23.12
C THR A 143 -13.93 8.19 22.68
N ARG A 144 -15.00 8.82 22.20
CA ARG A 144 -15.11 10.16 21.59
C ARG A 144 -14.17 11.27 22.04
N ASN A 145 -13.79 11.33 23.31
CA ASN A 145 -12.97 12.44 23.82
C ASN A 145 -11.50 12.36 23.37
N ASP A 146 -11.12 11.26 22.70
CA ASP A 146 -9.75 10.98 22.29
C ASP A 146 -9.45 11.26 20.80
N ASP A 147 -10.44 11.73 20.02
CA ASP A 147 -10.35 11.99 18.57
C ASP A 147 -9.27 13.04 18.19
N THR A 148 -8.93 13.94 19.11
CA THR A 148 -7.80 14.87 18.89
C THR A 148 -6.43 14.22 19.01
N TYR A 149 -6.34 13.08 19.69
CA TYR A 149 -5.06 12.50 20.10
C TYR A 149 -4.60 11.37 19.19
N PHE A 150 -5.48 10.53 18.64
CA PHE A 150 -5.05 9.36 17.87
C PHE A 150 -5.35 9.52 16.38
N ARG A 151 -4.30 9.75 15.58
CA ARG A 151 -4.41 9.92 14.12
C ARG A 151 -3.49 9.01 13.36
N GLY A 152 -4.02 8.47 12.26
CA GLY A 152 -3.26 7.74 11.24
C GLY A 152 -2.58 6.48 11.76
N LEU A 153 -3.31 5.75 12.61
CA LEU A 153 -2.94 4.44 13.08
C LEU A 153 -3.05 3.44 11.93
N SER A 154 -1.95 3.21 11.21
CA SER A 154 -2.01 2.59 9.88
C SER A 154 -1.01 1.46 9.67
N ALA A 155 -1.35 0.54 8.77
CA ALA A 155 -0.42 -0.43 8.22
C ALA A 155 -0.50 -0.43 6.69
N HIS A 156 0.65 -0.39 6.02
CA HIS A 156 0.69 -0.14 4.58
C HIS A 156 1.78 -0.99 3.90
N ILE A 157 1.42 -1.67 2.81
CA ILE A 157 2.39 -2.19 1.84
C ILE A 157 2.26 -1.35 0.58
N GLY A 158 3.31 -0.58 0.24
CA GLY A 158 3.32 0.21 -0.98
C GLY A 158 4.03 1.56 -0.90
N ASN A 159 3.82 2.36 -1.94
CA ASN A 159 4.47 3.66 -2.13
C ASN A 159 3.57 4.80 -1.64
N GLY A 160 4.07 5.64 -0.75
CA GLY A 160 3.31 6.67 -0.08
C GLY A 160 3.26 6.51 1.43
N GLY A 161 2.11 6.82 1.98
CA GLY A 161 1.81 6.83 3.40
C GLY A 161 0.89 8.00 3.73
N ASN A 162 1.01 8.49 4.96
CA ASN A 162 0.15 9.58 5.45
C ASN A 162 0.78 10.92 5.11
N PHE A 163 0.05 11.82 4.46
CA PHE A 163 0.54 13.16 4.12
C PHE A 163 1.83 13.14 3.28
N THR A 164 1.96 12.13 2.42
CA THR A 164 3.10 11.99 1.52
C THR A 164 2.68 12.41 0.13
N ASP A 165 2.78 13.71 -0.18
CA ASP A 165 2.48 14.20 -1.52
C ASP A 165 3.58 13.80 -2.52
N GLY A 166 3.32 13.97 -3.81
CA GLY A 166 4.24 13.66 -4.89
C GLY A 166 3.79 12.47 -5.74
N ASP A 167 4.53 12.20 -6.81
CA ASP A 167 4.19 11.11 -7.71
C ASP A 167 4.67 9.76 -7.14
N HIS A 168 3.78 8.79 -7.03
CA HIS A 168 4.10 7.45 -6.55
C HIS A 168 4.00 6.44 -7.67
N SER A 169 5.06 5.66 -7.90
CA SER A 169 5.09 4.69 -9.00
C SER A 169 5.87 3.42 -8.70
N GLY A 170 5.71 2.40 -9.54
CA GLY A 170 6.34 1.09 -9.37
C GLY A 170 5.31 0.00 -9.07
N ASN A 171 5.60 -1.23 -9.43
CA ASN A 171 4.66 -2.33 -9.25
C ASN A 171 4.66 -2.79 -7.80
N ILE A 172 3.49 -3.14 -7.28
CA ILE A 172 3.33 -3.71 -5.95
C ILE A 172 2.77 -5.11 -6.10
N ARG A 173 3.53 -6.10 -5.65
CA ARG A 173 3.14 -7.50 -5.66
C ARG A 173 3.13 -8.05 -4.24
N VAL A 174 2.02 -8.65 -3.85
CA VAL A 174 1.85 -9.34 -2.57
C VAL A 174 1.39 -10.76 -2.85
N SER A 175 2.16 -11.75 -2.42
CA SER A 175 1.79 -13.16 -2.51
C SER A 175 1.86 -13.85 -1.15
N ALA A 176 0.84 -14.64 -0.85
CA ALA A 176 0.74 -15.45 0.36
C ALA A 176 0.46 -16.91 0.01
N GLY A 177 1.21 -17.83 0.64
CA GLY A 177 1.00 -19.27 0.61
C GLY A 177 -0.40 -19.68 1.00
N THR A 178 -0.94 -19.00 2.01
CA THR A 178 -2.31 -19.17 2.50
C THR A 178 -3.12 -17.90 2.26
N ASN A 179 -3.39 -17.11 3.29
CA ASN A 179 -4.38 -16.04 3.26
C ASN A 179 -3.73 -14.67 3.06
N VAL A 180 -4.46 -13.76 2.41
CA VAL A 180 -4.20 -12.32 2.51
C VAL A 180 -5.27 -11.70 3.38
N GLU A 181 -4.88 -11.20 4.55
CA GLU A 181 -5.77 -10.65 5.55
C GLU A 181 -5.50 -9.15 5.72
N ILE A 182 -6.51 -8.31 5.52
CA ILE A 182 -6.37 -6.86 5.60
C ILE A 182 -7.52 -6.31 6.46
N TYR A 183 -7.15 -5.80 7.64
CA TYR A 183 -8.08 -5.25 8.62
C TYR A 183 -7.80 -3.77 8.83
N GLY A 184 -8.80 -2.91 8.62
CA GLY A 184 -8.70 -1.49 8.97
C GLY A 184 -8.46 -1.28 10.47
N GLY A 185 -8.06 -0.08 10.88
CA GLY A 185 -7.77 0.23 12.28
C GLY A 185 -9.01 0.54 13.12
N ALA A 186 -8.90 0.47 14.44
CA ALA A 186 -10.02 0.59 15.39
C ALA A 186 -9.94 1.84 16.28
N GLY A 187 -11.07 2.51 16.55
CA GLY A 187 -11.21 3.53 17.62
C GLY A 187 -10.39 4.83 17.48
N GLY A 188 -9.39 4.90 16.59
CA GLY A 188 -8.66 6.12 16.24
C GLY A 188 -9.18 6.75 14.94
N ARG A 189 -8.85 8.03 14.73
CA ARG A 189 -9.19 8.73 13.50
C ARG A 189 -8.20 8.41 12.38
N ASP A 190 -8.73 8.23 11.17
CA ASP A 190 -7.94 7.96 9.97
C ASP A 190 -7.09 6.68 10.11
N SER A 191 -7.61 5.66 10.78
CA SER A 191 -6.90 4.40 11.05
C SER A 191 -7.17 3.39 9.94
N PHE A 192 -6.22 3.19 9.04
CA PHE A 192 -6.46 2.40 7.82
C PHE A 192 -5.43 1.31 7.58
N THR A 193 -5.77 0.40 6.68
CA THR A 193 -4.82 -0.49 6.02
C THR A 193 -4.90 -0.41 4.52
N MET A 194 -3.75 -0.60 3.88
CA MET A 194 -3.66 -0.51 2.43
C MET A 194 -2.59 -1.44 1.87
N ILE A 195 -2.90 -2.08 0.74
CA ILE A 195 -1.92 -2.52 -0.24
C ILE A 195 -2.07 -1.62 -1.47
N GLY A 196 -1.04 -0.88 -1.84
CA GLY A 196 -1.08 -0.01 -3.01
C GLY A 196 -0.40 1.34 -2.84
N HIS A 197 -0.70 2.28 -3.73
CA HIS A 197 -0.08 3.60 -3.75
C HIS A 197 -0.90 4.63 -2.96
N GLY A 198 -0.25 5.60 -2.33
CA GLY A 198 -0.90 6.71 -1.67
C GLY A 198 -1.06 6.47 -0.17
N GLY A 199 -2.24 6.76 0.37
CA GLY A 199 -2.52 6.77 1.80
C GLY A 199 -3.41 7.96 2.14
N LEU A 200 -3.45 8.37 3.40
CA LEU A 200 -4.29 9.50 3.83
C LEU A 200 -3.77 10.83 3.28
N GLN A 201 -4.63 11.60 2.60
CA GLN A 201 -4.36 12.96 2.13
C GLN A 201 -3.09 13.05 1.26
N VAL A 202 -3.07 12.29 0.17
CA VAL A 202 -1.95 12.25 -0.78
C VAL A 202 -2.32 12.94 -2.09
N ASP A 203 -1.60 14.01 -2.43
CA ASP A 203 -1.60 14.62 -3.76
C ASP A 203 -0.50 14.02 -4.65
N GLY A 204 -0.69 14.01 -5.97
CA GLY A 204 0.31 13.57 -6.97
C GLY A 204 -0.17 12.40 -7.83
N ASN A 205 0.59 12.03 -8.87
CA ASN A 205 0.22 10.91 -9.74
C ASN A 205 0.55 9.58 -9.09
N LEU A 206 -0.41 8.66 -9.04
CA LEU A 206 -0.18 7.29 -8.60
C LEU A 206 -0.27 6.39 -9.82
N ASP A 207 0.74 5.56 -10.05
CA ASP A 207 0.86 4.69 -11.21
C ASP A 207 1.54 3.37 -10.84
N GLY A 208 1.32 2.32 -11.61
CA GLY A 208 1.94 1.01 -11.40
C GLY A 208 0.92 -0.10 -11.16
N THR A 209 1.27 -1.33 -11.51
CA THR A 209 0.39 -2.48 -11.33
C THR A 209 0.38 -2.91 -9.87
N ILE A 210 -0.81 -3.17 -9.33
CA ILE A 210 -0.99 -3.78 -8.01
C ILE A 210 -1.49 -5.21 -8.22
N GLU A 211 -0.76 -6.17 -7.68
CA GLU A 211 -1.07 -7.59 -7.76
C GLU A 211 -1.12 -8.18 -6.35
N VAL A 212 -2.25 -8.81 -6.01
CA VAL A 212 -2.46 -9.50 -4.73
C VAL A 212 -2.85 -10.94 -5.01
N ILE A 213 -2.10 -11.87 -4.43
CA ILE A 213 -2.27 -13.30 -4.63
C ILE A 213 -2.38 -13.99 -3.27
N ALA A 214 -3.48 -14.71 -3.07
CA ALA A 214 -3.69 -15.56 -1.90
C ALA A 214 -3.83 -17.02 -2.37
N GLY A 215 -3.12 -17.94 -1.73
CA GLY A 215 -3.25 -19.38 -1.99
C GLY A 215 -4.55 -19.98 -1.47
N GLU A 216 -5.12 -19.37 -0.44
CA GLU A 216 -6.43 -19.68 0.13
C GLU A 216 -7.32 -18.44 -0.02
N ASP A 217 -7.66 -17.73 1.05
CA ASP A 217 -8.66 -16.67 1.05
C ASP A 217 -8.04 -15.25 0.96
N LEU A 218 -8.83 -14.34 0.40
CA LEU A 218 -8.67 -12.89 0.61
C LEU A 218 -9.73 -12.40 1.57
N ILE A 219 -9.30 -11.86 2.71
CA ILE A 219 -10.18 -11.27 3.71
C ILE A 219 -9.87 -9.78 3.80
N LEU A 220 -10.82 -8.94 3.40
CA LEU A 220 -10.70 -7.48 3.46
C LEU A 220 -11.84 -6.90 4.29
N ASN A 221 -11.52 -6.41 5.49
CA ASN A 221 -12.50 -5.91 6.45
C ASN A 221 -12.13 -4.52 6.96
N ARG A 222 -13.13 -3.66 7.10
CA ARG A 222 -12.98 -2.39 7.80
C ARG A 222 -12.63 -2.64 9.27
N GLY A 223 -11.98 -1.66 9.87
CA GLY A 223 -11.74 -1.66 11.30
C GLY A 223 -13.01 -1.35 12.11
N ALA A 224 -12.87 -1.47 13.43
CA ALA A 224 -13.92 -1.10 14.36
C ALA A 224 -14.17 0.41 14.31
N ASP A 225 -15.43 0.80 14.11
CA ASP A 225 -15.87 2.08 14.62
C ASP A 225 -16.59 1.84 15.94
N THR A 226 -15.97 2.24 17.03
CA THR A 226 -16.52 2.08 18.38
C THR A 226 -17.22 3.33 18.88
N ASP A 227 -17.11 4.46 18.15
CA ASP A 227 -17.80 5.70 18.53
C ASP A 227 -18.96 5.99 17.57
N THR A 228 -20.10 5.44 17.96
CA THR A 228 -21.40 5.58 17.31
C THR A 228 -22.02 6.98 17.48
N SER A 229 -21.34 7.86 18.21
CA SER A 229 -21.78 9.22 18.53
C SER A 229 -20.92 10.32 17.90
N SER A 230 -19.89 9.93 17.14
CA SER A 230 -18.88 10.78 16.49
C SER A 230 -19.38 11.54 15.27
N PHE A 231 -20.55 12.14 15.39
CA PHE A 231 -21.00 13.07 14.38
C PHE A 231 -20.33 14.43 14.62
N ASP A 232 -19.80 15.04 13.56
CA ASP A 232 -19.42 16.44 13.56
C ASP A 232 -20.64 17.33 13.87
N ARG A 233 -20.43 18.65 13.99
CA ARG A 233 -21.54 19.58 14.27
C ARG A 233 -22.65 19.56 13.21
N ALA A 234 -22.39 18.99 12.03
CA ALA A 234 -23.33 18.82 10.95
C ALA A 234 -23.95 17.40 10.91
N GLY A 235 -23.72 16.55 11.92
CA GLY A 235 -24.29 15.21 11.97
C GLY A 235 -23.49 14.17 11.16
N GLN A 236 -22.20 14.39 10.89
CA GLN A 236 -21.42 13.57 9.94
C GLN A 236 -20.31 12.77 10.63
N GLU A 237 -20.18 11.48 10.33
CA GLU A 237 -19.11 10.63 10.89
C GLU A 237 -17.73 11.23 10.58
N ILE A 238 -16.80 11.17 11.54
CA ILE A 238 -15.48 11.81 11.45
C ILE A 238 -14.38 10.81 11.08
N PHE A 239 -14.65 9.50 11.18
CA PHE A 239 -13.64 8.46 11.06
C PHE A 239 -13.49 7.94 9.63
N ASN A 240 -12.24 7.92 9.15
CA ASN A 240 -11.84 7.30 7.90
C ASN A 240 -11.10 5.99 8.17
N ASN A 241 -11.78 5.03 8.82
CA ASN A 241 -11.18 3.75 9.13
C ASN A 241 -11.49 2.76 8.02
N PHE A 242 -10.52 2.48 7.16
CA PHE A 242 -10.74 1.70 5.95
C PHE A 242 -9.71 0.61 5.74
N ALA A 243 -10.05 -0.32 4.86
CA ALA A 243 -9.14 -1.33 4.33
C ALA A 243 -9.20 -1.28 2.80
N LYS A 244 -8.04 -1.19 2.14
CA LYS A 244 -7.98 -0.97 0.69
C LYS A 244 -6.91 -1.81 -0.02
N ILE A 245 -7.24 -2.26 -1.22
CA ILE A 245 -6.28 -2.65 -2.26
C ILE A 245 -6.44 -1.67 -3.43
N GLY A 246 -5.42 -0.87 -3.75
CA GLY A 246 -5.50 0.04 -4.90
C GLY A 246 -4.78 1.38 -4.73
N HIS A 247 -5.11 2.35 -5.58
CA HIS A 247 -4.43 3.66 -5.64
C HIS A 247 -5.17 4.75 -4.88
N GLY A 248 -4.48 5.52 -4.05
CA GLY A 248 -4.97 6.75 -3.44
C GLY A 248 -5.83 6.54 -2.21
N ASP A 249 -6.21 7.65 -1.58
CA ASP A 249 -7.08 7.66 -0.41
C ASP A 249 -8.50 7.14 -0.70
N GLN A 250 -9.24 6.89 0.38
CA GLN A 250 -10.69 6.98 0.35
C GLN A 250 -11.10 8.39 0.75
N ARG A 251 -11.80 9.09 -0.14
CA ARG A 251 -12.14 10.50 0.01
C ARG A 251 -13.42 10.70 0.80
N TYR A 252 -13.38 10.61 2.12
CA TYR A 252 -14.55 11.04 2.88
C TYR A 252 -14.69 12.57 2.90
N ARG A 253 -15.77 13.07 2.27
CA ARG A 253 -16.32 14.44 2.33
C ARG A 253 -15.26 15.57 2.42
N GLN A 254 -14.47 15.69 1.35
CA GLN A 254 -13.49 16.76 1.10
C GLN A 254 -12.20 16.73 1.92
N ARG A 255 -12.03 15.87 2.93
CA ARG A 255 -10.77 15.84 3.71
C ARG A 255 -9.63 15.22 2.93
N ASN A 256 -9.91 14.20 2.11
CA ASN A 256 -8.88 13.52 1.32
C ASN A 256 -9.07 13.87 -0.15
N SER A 257 -8.75 15.13 -0.50
CA SER A 257 -8.94 15.66 -1.84
C SER A 257 -7.78 15.38 -2.79
N GLY A 258 -6.93 14.41 -2.46
CA GLY A 258 -5.68 14.05 -3.16
C GLY A 258 -5.71 14.25 -4.66
N ALA A 259 -5.11 15.30 -5.20
CA ALA A 259 -5.05 15.58 -6.64
C ALA A 259 -4.14 14.57 -7.38
N GLY A 260 -4.19 14.61 -8.71
CA GLY A 260 -3.36 13.78 -9.59
C GLY A 260 -4.04 12.53 -10.14
N ALA A 261 -3.34 11.87 -11.07
CA ALA A 261 -3.84 10.66 -11.72
C ALA A 261 -3.78 9.45 -10.79
N ARG A 262 -4.62 8.45 -11.04
CA ARG A 262 -4.66 7.18 -10.29
C ARG A 262 -4.69 6.04 -11.30
N ASN A 263 -3.56 5.69 -11.88
CA ASN A 263 -3.46 4.76 -12.99
C ASN A 263 -2.78 3.45 -12.57
N GLY A 264 -2.89 2.43 -13.42
CA GLY A 264 -2.31 1.10 -13.19
C GLY A 264 -3.37 0.01 -13.09
N ASP A 265 -3.04 -1.21 -13.48
CA ASP A 265 -3.98 -2.33 -13.36
C ASP A 265 -3.95 -2.91 -11.93
N ILE A 266 -5.10 -3.41 -11.47
CA ILE A 266 -5.25 -4.08 -10.18
C ILE A 266 -5.67 -5.53 -10.44
N PHE A 267 -4.88 -6.48 -9.96
CA PHE A 267 -5.08 -7.91 -10.09
C PHE A 267 -5.21 -8.55 -8.72
N VAL A 268 -6.27 -9.33 -8.50
CA VAL A 268 -6.52 -10.05 -7.25
C VAL A 268 -6.85 -11.52 -7.57
N SER A 269 -5.92 -12.43 -7.29
CA SER A 269 -6.06 -13.87 -7.57
C SER A 269 -6.07 -14.67 -6.27
N VAL A 270 -7.18 -15.35 -5.99
CA VAL A 270 -7.45 -15.99 -4.69
C VAL A 270 -7.75 -17.47 -4.87
N GLY A 271 -7.03 -18.34 -4.19
CA GLY A 271 -7.17 -19.79 -4.36
C GLY A 271 -8.57 -20.28 -4.01
N ASP A 272 -9.16 -19.73 -2.94
CA ASP A 272 -10.49 -20.07 -2.43
C ASP A 272 -11.42 -18.84 -2.42
N ASP A 273 -11.74 -18.26 -1.27
CA ASP A 273 -12.81 -17.26 -1.11
C ASP A 273 -12.31 -15.80 -1.14
N ILE A 274 -13.03 -14.94 -1.86
CA ILE A 274 -12.94 -13.49 -1.73
C ILE A 274 -14.02 -13.04 -0.75
N ILE A 275 -13.61 -12.54 0.42
CA ILE A 275 -14.50 -12.12 1.51
C ILE A 275 -14.29 -10.63 1.77
N LEU A 276 -15.26 -9.80 1.36
CA LEU A 276 -15.19 -8.34 1.50
C LEU A 276 -16.28 -7.83 2.44
N ALA A 277 -15.86 -7.12 3.49
CA ALA A 277 -16.72 -6.45 4.46
C ALA A 277 -17.71 -7.37 5.19
N ASP A 278 -17.33 -8.62 5.46
CA ASP A 278 -18.19 -9.58 6.15
C ASP A 278 -18.51 -9.14 7.60
N PRO A 279 -19.78 -8.89 7.94
CA PRO A 279 -20.21 -8.54 9.29
C PRO A 279 -19.81 -9.54 10.37
N ALA A 280 -19.72 -10.84 10.06
CA ALA A 280 -19.34 -11.86 11.04
C ALA A 280 -17.86 -11.74 11.44
N ASN A 281 -17.03 -11.28 10.51
CA ASN A 281 -15.60 -11.07 10.69
C ASN A 281 -15.25 -9.61 11.03
N ARG A 282 -16.23 -8.74 11.25
CA ARG A 282 -15.98 -7.41 11.83
C ARG A 282 -15.75 -7.59 13.32
N PRO A 283 -14.55 -7.34 13.83
CA PRO A 283 -14.23 -7.71 15.21
C PRO A 283 -15.05 -6.94 16.27
N PHE A 284 -15.86 -5.94 15.89
CA PHE A 284 -16.58 -5.07 16.83
C PHE A 284 -17.90 -4.45 16.30
N ALA A 285 -18.58 -5.04 15.32
CA ALA A 285 -19.82 -4.46 14.80
C ALA A 285 -21.02 -4.74 15.73
N ASP A 286 -21.48 -3.73 16.47
CA ASP A 286 -22.84 -3.74 16.99
C ASP A 286 -23.82 -3.67 15.80
N ALA A 287 -24.71 -4.66 15.69
CA ALA A 287 -25.72 -4.78 14.64
C ALA A 287 -26.62 -3.52 14.51
N ALA A 288 -26.71 -2.68 15.55
CA ALA A 288 -27.45 -1.43 15.52
C ALA A 288 -26.82 -0.32 14.65
N HIS A 289 -25.58 -0.50 14.17
CA HIS A 289 -24.80 0.56 13.50
C HIS A 289 -24.48 0.27 12.03
N SER A 290 -25.35 -0.50 11.36
CA SER A 290 -25.45 -0.65 9.90
C SER A 290 -25.88 0.67 9.22
N ARG A 291 -25.15 1.77 9.43
CA ARG A 291 -25.39 3.03 8.70
C ARG A 291 -24.70 3.01 7.33
N LEU A 292 -25.37 3.73 6.43
CA LEU A 292 -25.32 3.83 4.97
C LEU A 292 -23.99 4.28 4.33
N LEU A 293 -22.85 4.19 5.01
CA LEU A 293 -21.57 4.54 4.41
C LEU A 293 -20.93 3.27 3.85
N SER A 294 -21.24 3.02 2.58
CA SER A 294 -20.90 1.84 1.78
C SER A 294 -19.40 1.67 1.48
N ASP A 295 -18.53 2.52 2.04
CA ASP A 295 -17.23 2.80 1.41
C ASP A 295 -16.05 2.59 2.36
N LEU A 296 -16.05 1.56 3.20
CA LEU A 296 -14.94 1.34 4.17
C LEU A 296 -14.06 0.14 3.83
N VAL A 297 -14.46 -0.64 2.82
CA VAL A 297 -13.68 -1.71 2.21
C VAL A 297 -13.63 -1.46 0.72
N LEU A 298 -12.44 -1.34 0.14
CA LEU A 298 -12.31 -1.00 -1.29
C LEU A 298 -11.23 -1.80 -2.01
N ILE A 299 -11.57 -2.27 -3.21
CA ILE A 299 -10.59 -2.77 -4.20
C ILE A 299 -10.73 -1.91 -5.46
N GLY A 300 -9.73 -1.11 -5.79
CA GLY A 300 -9.81 -0.23 -6.96
C GLY A 300 -9.09 1.10 -6.86
N HIS A 301 -9.24 1.93 -7.88
CA HIS A 301 -8.61 3.24 -7.97
C HIS A 301 -9.28 4.24 -7.04
N VAL A 302 -10.43 4.78 -7.44
CA VAL A 302 -11.10 5.84 -6.69
C VAL A 302 -12.49 5.36 -6.31
N ASP A 303 -12.91 5.72 -5.10
CA ASP A 303 -14.29 5.56 -4.69
C ASP A 303 -15.18 6.61 -5.40
N PRO A 304 -16.15 6.17 -6.23
CA PRO A 304 -16.98 7.02 -7.08
C PRO A 304 -17.99 7.85 -6.29
N ILE A 305 -18.33 7.47 -5.06
CA ILE A 305 -19.30 8.20 -4.23
C ILE A 305 -18.70 9.53 -3.73
N ASN A 306 -17.38 9.67 -3.80
CA ASN A 306 -16.64 10.83 -3.26
C ASN A 306 -16.63 12.10 -4.14
N GLY A 307 -17.63 12.26 -5.01
CA GLY A 307 -17.99 13.51 -5.68
C GLY A 307 -17.32 13.73 -7.05
N GLY A 308 -18.09 14.34 -7.96
CA GLY A 308 -17.95 14.26 -9.43
C GLY A 308 -16.66 14.72 -10.14
N SER A 309 -15.59 15.10 -9.43
CA SER A 309 -14.27 15.28 -10.04
C SER A 309 -13.28 14.16 -9.72
N SER A 310 -13.51 13.35 -8.68
CA SER A 310 -12.58 12.29 -8.30
C SER A 310 -12.68 11.05 -9.19
N ALA A 311 -13.88 10.74 -9.69
CA ALA A 311 -14.10 9.61 -10.62
C ALA A 311 -13.21 9.69 -11.87
N PHE A 312 -12.93 10.91 -12.37
CA PHE A 312 -12.12 11.14 -13.56
C PHE A 312 -10.61 11.28 -13.28
N ARG A 313 -10.14 10.99 -12.05
CA ARG A 313 -8.71 11.00 -11.73
C ARG A 313 -7.98 9.76 -12.22
N SER A 314 -8.69 8.64 -12.31
CA SER A 314 -8.14 7.42 -12.87
C SER A 314 -8.47 7.40 -14.35
N LEU A 315 -7.48 7.66 -15.20
CA LEU A 315 -7.67 7.73 -16.65
C LEU A 315 -7.39 6.39 -17.34
N GLU A 316 -6.64 5.53 -16.66
CA GLU A 316 -6.23 4.22 -17.15
C GLU A 316 -6.18 3.26 -15.96
N GLY A 317 -6.41 1.97 -16.22
CA GLY A 317 -6.34 0.94 -15.18
C GLY A 317 -7.60 0.11 -15.09
N ASN A 318 -7.43 -1.19 -15.20
CA ASN A 318 -8.47 -2.19 -15.05
C ASN A 318 -8.39 -2.81 -13.65
N THR A 319 -9.49 -3.45 -13.24
CA THR A 319 -9.57 -4.16 -11.96
C THR A 319 -10.11 -5.56 -12.23
N TYR A 320 -9.31 -6.56 -11.90
CA TYR A 320 -9.61 -7.97 -12.13
C TYR A 320 -9.54 -8.73 -10.81
N LEU A 321 -10.66 -9.36 -10.45
CA LEU A 321 -10.75 -10.20 -9.25
C LEU A 321 -11.11 -11.60 -9.66
N ALA A 322 -10.48 -12.60 -9.05
CA ALA A 322 -10.79 -13.97 -9.36
C ALA A 322 -10.64 -14.88 -8.14
N ALA A 323 -11.67 -15.68 -7.89
CA ALA A 323 -11.73 -16.69 -6.82
C ALA A 323 -11.54 -18.11 -7.40
N SER A 324 -11.33 -19.11 -6.54
CA SER A 324 -11.22 -20.52 -6.94
C SER A 324 -10.08 -20.81 -7.94
N ARG A 325 -8.91 -20.21 -7.76
CA ARG A 325 -7.88 -20.13 -8.82
C ARG A 325 -6.99 -21.35 -8.94
N THR A 326 -6.96 -22.18 -7.89
CA THR A 326 -6.33 -23.49 -7.87
C THR A 326 -7.10 -24.50 -8.71
N ASP A 327 -8.43 -24.35 -8.79
CA ASP A 327 -9.34 -25.12 -9.63
C ASP A 327 -10.49 -24.22 -10.14
N PRO A 328 -10.32 -23.52 -11.27
CA PRO A 328 -11.33 -22.58 -11.74
C PRO A 328 -12.62 -23.26 -12.22
N TYR A 329 -12.61 -24.55 -12.56
CA TYR A 329 -13.79 -25.22 -13.13
C TYR A 329 -14.64 -25.92 -12.08
N ASP A 330 -14.00 -26.61 -11.14
CA ASP A 330 -14.69 -27.43 -10.14
C ASP A 330 -14.47 -26.94 -8.69
N GLY A 331 -13.69 -25.86 -8.51
CA GLY A 331 -13.34 -25.40 -7.18
C GLY A 331 -14.50 -24.73 -6.43
N THR A 332 -14.32 -24.66 -5.11
CA THR A 332 -15.36 -24.22 -4.17
C THR A 332 -15.30 -22.74 -3.83
N GLY A 333 -14.26 -22.05 -4.28
CA GLY A 333 -14.02 -20.64 -3.97
C GLY A 333 -15.13 -19.72 -4.45
N SER A 334 -15.52 -18.77 -3.60
CA SER A 334 -16.68 -17.90 -3.78
C SER A 334 -16.36 -16.42 -3.62
N ALA A 335 -17.20 -15.56 -4.19
CA ALA A 335 -17.14 -14.12 -3.93
C ALA A 335 -18.25 -13.71 -2.96
N GLN A 336 -17.88 -13.57 -1.69
CA GLN A 336 -18.71 -13.09 -0.59
C GLN A 336 -18.49 -11.59 -0.41
N ILE A 337 -19.17 -10.80 -1.23
CA ILE A 337 -19.03 -9.34 -1.26
C ILE A 337 -20.26 -8.71 -0.64
N HIS A 338 -20.08 -8.02 0.48
CA HIS A 338 -21.16 -7.39 1.25
C HIS A 338 -21.46 -5.95 0.79
N PRO A 339 -22.61 -5.36 1.20
CA PRO A 339 -23.03 -4.02 0.77
C PRO A 339 -22.05 -2.89 1.09
N ASP A 340 -21.18 -3.07 2.08
CA ASP A 340 -20.18 -2.07 2.50
C ASP A 340 -18.85 -2.18 1.72
N ALA A 341 -18.82 -3.00 0.67
CA ALA A 341 -17.66 -3.17 -0.20
C ALA A 341 -17.82 -2.40 -1.51
N VAL A 342 -16.75 -1.72 -1.91
CA VAL A 342 -16.65 -0.96 -3.15
C VAL A 342 -15.58 -1.60 -4.03
N ILE A 343 -15.92 -1.88 -5.29
CA ILE A 343 -14.96 -2.35 -6.29
C ILE A 343 -14.99 -1.41 -7.47
N THR A 344 -13.83 -0.83 -7.81
CA THR A 344 -13.73 0.17 -8.86
C THR A 344 -12.58 -0.10 -9.79
N SER A 345 -12.76 0.34 -11.02
CA SER A 345 -11.75 0.44 -12.07
C SER A 345 -11.63 1.90 -12.48
N SER A 346 -10.73 2.20 -13.41
CA SER A 346 -10.49 3.58 -13.82
C SER A 346 -11.73 4.27 -14.39
N GLY A 347 -11.87 5.55 -14.06
CA GLY A 347 -13.05 6.34 -14.41
C GLY A 347 -14.33 5.95 -13.65
N GLY A 348 -14.30 4.97 -12.74
CA GLY A 348 -15.53 4.29 -12.32
C GLY A 348 -16.14 3.46 -13.46
N GLY A 349 -15.29 2.77 -14.22
CA GLY A 349 -15.68 1.88 -15.33
C GLY A 349 -15.79 2.55 -16.70
N PHE A 350 -15.58 3.87 -16.80
CA PHE A 350 -15.62 4.59 -18.07
C PHE A 350 -14.31 4.48 -18.87
N PHE A 351 -13.18 4.30 -18.20
CA PHE A 351 -11.85 4.20 -18.83
C PHE A 351 -11.16 2.87 -18.56
N GLY A 352 -11.76 2.02 -17.73
CA GLY A 352 -11.23 0.73 -17.34
C GLY A 352 -12.32 -0.32 -17.25
N GLU A 353 -11.87 -1.56 -17.20
CA GLU A 353 -12.72 -2.73 -17.08
C GLU A 353 -12.76 -3.20 -15.64
N LEU A 354 -13.95 -3.61 -15.19
CA LEU A 354 -14.10 -4.39 -13.96
C LEU A 354 -14.57 -5.80 -14.33
N ARG A 355 -13.75 -6.80 -14.06
CA ARG A 355 -14.10 -8.20 -14.28
C ARG A 355 -13.94 -9.01 -13.02
N LEU A 356 -14.94 -9.81 -12.71
CA LEU A 356 -14.92 -10.79 -11.63
C LEU A 356 -14.94 -12.17 -12.28
N TYR A 357 -14.12 -13.09 -11.79
CA TYR A 357 -14.09 -14.46 -12.28
C TYR A 357 -14.37 -15.44 -11.14
N LEU A 358 -15.33 -16.33 -11.37
CA LEU A 358 -15.87 -17.26 -10.39
C LEU A 358 -16.00 -18.66 -11.04
N PRO A 359 -16.02 -19.74 -10.25
CA PRO A 359 -16.15 -21.07 -10.84
C PRO A 359 -17.54 -21.30 -11.43
N SER A 360 -18.60 -20.91 -10.72
CA SER A 360 -19.99 -21.01 -11.20
C SER A 360 -20.93 -19.96 -10.60
N PRO A 361 -22.15 -19.80 -11.13
CA PRO A 361 -23.16 -18.91 -10.55
C PRO A 361 -23.51 -19.23 -9.08
N ALA A 362 -23.34 -20.49 -8.64
CA ALA A 362 -23.58 -20.87 -7.24
C ALA A 362 -22.57 -20.23 -6.27
N GLN A 363 -21.37 -19.91 -6.75
CA GLN A 363 -20.31 -19.25 -5.98
C GLN A 363 -20.38 -17.71 -6.08
N ASN A 364 -21.32 -17.16 -6.84
CA ASN A 364 -21.66 -15.74 -6.80
C ASN A 364 -22.50 -15.44 -5.55
N GLN A 365 -21.82 -15.12 -4.46
CA GLN A 365 -22.41 -14.76 -3.16
C GLN A 365 -22.39 -13.24 -2.91
N ILE A 366 -22.28 -12.45 -3.98
CA ILE A 366 -22.32 -10.99 -3.93
C ILE A 366 -23.71 -10.54 -3.48
N LEU A 367 -23.80 -9.79 -2.39
CA LEU A 367 -25.07 -9.30 -1.85
C LEU A 367 -25.54 -8.06 -2.62
N ASP A 368 -26.86 -7.83 -2.62
CA ASP A 368 -27.44 -6.59 -3.15
C ASP A 368 -26.78 -5.37 -2.48
N ASP A 369 -26.69 -4.26 -3.21
CA ASP A 369 -26.12 -2.99 -2.75
C ASP A 369 -24.59 -2.94 -2.60
N ALA A 370 -23.85 -4.04 -2.85
CA ALA A 370 -22.40 -3.94 -3.06
C ALA A 370 -22.10 -2.99 -4.24
N THR A 371 -21.09 -2.12 -4.14
CA THR A 371 -20.91 -1.03 -5.12
C THR A 371 -19.83 -1.36 -6.15
N PHE A 372 -20.21 -1.49 -7.43
CA PHE A 372 -19.30 -1.74 -8.54
C PHE A 372 -19.28 -0.57 -9.50
N ASN A 373 -18.13 0.08 -9.63
CA ASN A 373 -17.95 1.23 -10.53
C ASN A 373 -19.04 2.31 -10.32
N GLY A 374 -19.45 2.50 -9.05
CA GLY A 374 -20.45 3.49 -8.63
C GLY A 374 -21.91 3.07 -8.81
N ASN A 375 -22.15 1.86 -9.30
CA ASN A 375 -23.49 1.27 -9.41
C ASN A 375 -23.68 0.23 -8.30
N ALA A 376 -24.85 0.24 -7.67
CA ALA A 376 -25.25 -0.83 -6.77
C ALA A 376 -25.45 -2.12 -7.56
N TYR A 377 -24.82 -3.20 -7.11
CA TYR A 377 -25.04 -4.55 -7.61
C TYR A 377 -26.44 -5.01 -7.25
N THR A 378 -27.06 -5.77 -8.16
CA THR A 378 -28.32 -6.44 -7.89
C THR A 378 -28.24 -7.92 -8.24
N ARG A 379 -28.79 -8.76 -7.36
CA ARG A 379 -29.05 -10.18 -7.55
C ARG A 379 -30.40 -10.44 -8.23
N THR A 380 -31.09 -9.42 -8.75
CA THR A 380 -32.36 -9.60 -9.46
C THR A 380 -32.18 -9.33 -10.95
N PRO A 381 -32.35 -10.34 -11.83
CA PRO A 381 -32.65 -11.75 -11.53
C PRO A 381 -31.45 -12.46 -10.90
N THR A 382 -31.75 -13.59 -10.23
CA THR A 382 -30.74 -14.40 -9.53
C THR A 382 -29.61 -14.79 -10.48
N PRO A 383 -28.33 -14.64 -10.07
CA PRO A 383 -27.19 -15.15 -10.83
C PRO A 383 -27.40 -16.62 -11.22
N ASP A 384 -27.40 -16.88 -12.53
CA ASP A 384 -27.63 -18.22 -13.07
C ASP A 384 -26.76 -18.52 -14.30
N GLY A 385 -25.85 -17.61 -14.66
CA GLY A 385 -24.98 -17.70 -15.83
C GLY A 385 -25.63 -17.20 -17.12
N THR A 386 -26.85 -16.66 -17.05
CA THR A 386 -27.60 -16.20 -18.24
C THR A 386 -27.86 -14.70 -18.27
N ARG A 387 -27.46 -13.97 -17.22
CA ARG A 387 -27.62 -12.51 -17.20
C ARG A 387 -26.71 -11.84 -18.24
N ALA A 388 -27.07 -10.63 -18.63
CA ALA A 388 -26.31 -9.87 -19.64
C ALA A 388 -24.91 -9.42 -19.18
N ASP A 389 -24.67 -9.39 -17.87
CA ASP A 389 -23.37 -9.17 -17.23
C ASP A 389 -22.62 -10.48 -16.93
N GLU A 390 -23.21 -11.63 -17.22
CA GLU A 390 -22.64 -12.95 -16.98
C GLU A 390 -22.12 -13.57 -18.27
N LEU A 391 -20.86 -13.99 -18.25
CA LEU A 391 -20.13 -14.52 -19.40
C LEU A 391 -19.42 -15.82 -19.02
N VAL A 392 -18.95 -16.56 -20.02
CA VAL A 392 -18.10 -17.74 -19.81
C VAL A 392 -16.65 -17.37 -20.01
N GLY A 393 -15.80 -17.77 -19.07
CA GLY A 393 -14.42 -17.38 -19.03
C GLY A 393 -13.60 -18.05 -17.93
N ALA A 394 -12.49 -18.69 -18.31
CA ALA A 394 -11.64 -19.51 -17.45
C ALA A 394 -10.13 -19.24 -17.59
N ASN A 395 -9.72 -18.26 -18.41
CA ASN A 395 -8.31 -18.00 -18.75
C ASN A 395 -7.57 -17.24 -17.65
N HIS A 396 -7.52 -17.86 -16.50
CA HIS A 396 -6.79 -17.42 -15.35
C HIS A 396 -6.48 -18.75 -14.64
N THR A 397 -5.24 -19.03 -14.22
CA THR A 397 -4.91 -20.11 -13.26
C THR A 397 -3.86 -19.63 -12.26
N GLN A 398 -3.81 -20.23 -11.06
CA GLN A 398 -2.65 -20.09 -10.18
C GLN A 398 -1.58 -21.14 -10.54
N MET A 399 -0.32 -20.75 -10.47
CA MET A 399 0.84 -21.60 -10.65
C MET A 399 1.81 -21.36 -9.49
N PRO A 400 2.69 -22.31 -9.14
CA PRO A 400 3.76 -22.03 -8.19
C PRO A 400 4.70 -20.94 -8.73
N GLY A 401 4.95 -19.93 -7.91
CA GLY A 401 5.88 -18.84 -8.14
C GLY A 401 7.33 -19.24 -7.89
N ILE A 402 8.22 -18.24 -7.87
CA ILE A 402 9.67 -18.47 -7.83
C ILE A 402 10.16 -18.98 -6.47
N TYR A 403 9.46 -18.67 -5.38
CA TYR A 403 9.78 -19.13 -4.03
C TYR A 403 8.87 -20.30 -3.57
N GLY A 404 7.96 -20.76 -4.44
CA GLY A 404 6.98 -21.81 -4.15
C GLY A 404 5.62 -21.30 -3.66
N GLU A 405 5.50 -19.98 -3.48
CA GLU A 405 4.25 -19.29 -3.21
C GLU A 405 3.28 -19.38 -4.41
N PRO A 406 1.98 -19.14 -4.23
CA PRO A 406 1.05 -18.97 -5.33
C PRO A 406 1.41 -17.77 -6.22
N ASP A 407 1.38 -17.97 -7.51
CA ASP A 407 1.50 -16.97 -8.56
C ASP A 407 0.29 -17.07 -9.49
N GLY A 408 -0.09 -15.98 -10.17
CA GLY A 408 -1.27 -15.95 -11.02
C GLY A 408 -1.05 -15.04 -12.20
N THR A 409 -1.23 -15.54 -13.41
CA THR A 409 -1.27 -14.67 -14.60
C THR A 409 -2.72 -14.40 -14.95
N PHE A 410 -3.09 -13.13 -15.01
CA PHE A 410 -4.35 -12.70 -15.60
C PHE A 410 -4.19 -12.52 -17.10
N VAL A 411 -5.02 -13.24 -17.86
CA VAL A 411 -5.16 -13.03 -19.31
C VAL A 411 -6.61 -12.65 -19.58
N PRO A 412 -6.94 -11.36 -19.67
CA PRO A 412 -8.30 -10.91 -19.90
C PRO A 412 -8.90 -11.54 -21.16
N GLU A 413 -10.13 -12.03 -21.05
CA GLU A 413 -10.80 -12.79 -22.11
C GLU A 413 -11.68 -11.93 -22.98
N GLY A 414 -11.37 -11.85 -24.27
CA GLY A 414 -12.25 -11.19 -25.23
C GLY A 414 -12.48 -9.70 -24.97
N ALA A 415 -13.39 -9.14 -25.74
CA ALA A 415 -13.76 -7.73 -25.64
C ALA A 415 -14.71 -7.49 -24.47
N TYR A 416 -14.42 -6.48 -23.67
CA TYR A 416 -15.32 -6.03 -22.62
C TYR A 416 -16.60 -5.44 -23.21
N SER A 417 -17.73 -6.02 -22.82
CA SER A 417 -19.04 -5.60 -23.30
C SER A 417 -19.81 -4.93 -22.14
N PRO A 418 -20.24 -3.66 -22.28
CA PRO A 418 -21.07 -3.03 -21.26
C PRO A 418 -22.45 -3.71 -21.20
N SER A 419 -23.00 -3.84 -20.00
CA SER A 419 -24.31 -4.46 -19.76
C SER A 419 -25.30 -3.44 -19.18
N GLY A 420 -26.59 -3.82 -19.13
CA GLY A 420 -27.62 -3.03 -18.45
C GLY A 420 -27.52 -3.04 -16.92
N TYR A 421 -26.67 -3.89 -16.33
CA TYR A 421 -26.48 -4.02 -14.88
C TYR A 421 -25.40 -3.08 -14.34
N GLY A 422 -24.60 -2.48 -15.22
CA GLY A 422 -23.53 -1.57 -14.86
C GLY A 422 -22.30 -1.77 -15.73
N LEU A 423 -21.24 -1.06 -15.37
CA LEU A 423 -19.93 -1.18 -16.01
C LEU A 423 -19.10 -2.24 -15.29
N TYR A 424 -19.56 -3.50 -15.31
CA TYR A 424 -18.80 -4.65 -14.83
C TYR A 424 -19.28 -5.92 -15.55
N ASN A 425 -18.45 -6.97 -15.53
CA ASN A 425 -18.80 -8.29 -16.02
C ASN A 425 -18.35 -9.38 -15.04
N ILE A 426 -19.14 -10.45 -14.92
CA ILE A 426 -18.86 -11.64 -14.13
C ILE A 426 -18.65 -12.80 -15.09
N TYR A 427 -17.53 -13.47 -14.97
CA TYR A 427 -17.14 -14.61 -15.80
C TYR A 427 -17.21 -15.88 -14.96
N TYR A 428 -17.85 -16.91 -15.52
CA TYR A 428 -17.87 -18.24 -14.95
C TYR A 428 -17.02 -19.18 -15.79
N ALA A 429 -16.27 -20.08 -15.17
CA ALA A 429 -15.33 -20.94 -15.90
C ALA A 429 -15.99 -21.82 -16.98
N GLY A 430 -17.28 -22.13 -16.82
CA GLY A 430 -18.02 -23.00 -17.72
C GLY A 430 -17.60 -24.46 -17.55
N ASP A 431 -17.83 -25.29 -18.56
CA ASP A 431 -17.42 -26.68 -18.52
C ASP A 431 -15.89 -26.80 -18.64
N ALA A 432 -15.30 -27.65 -17.78
CA ALA A 432 -13.89 -28.00 -17.90
C ALA A 432 -13.58 -28.46 -19.34
N PRO A 433 -12.47 -28.00 -19.94
CA PRO A 433 -12.09 -28.44 -21.28
C PRO A 433 -11.94 -29.96 -21.26
N VAL A 434 -12.65 -30.63 -22.18
CA VAL A 434 -12.59 -32.09 -22.29
C VAL A 434 -11.13 -32.48 -22.53
N VAL A 435 -10.48 -33.00 -21.48
CA VAL A 435 -9.11 -33.50 -21.58
C VAL A 435 -9.13 -34.58 -22.67
N PRO A 436 -8.39 -34.40 -23.78
CA PRO A 436 -8.35 -35.39 -24.83
C PRO A 436 -8.00 -36.74 -24.18
N PRO A 437 -8.71 -37.83 -24.51
CA PRO A 437 -8.44 -39.12 -23.91
C PRO A 437 -6.94 -39.38 -24.05
N VAL A 438 -6.26 -39.60 -22.91
CA VAL A 438 -4.83 -39.92 -22.91
C VAL A 438 -4.68 -41.04 -23.92
N VAL A 439 -3.95 -40.77 -25.02
CA VAL A 439 -3.67 -41.78 -26.02
C VAL A 439 -2.82 -42.79 -25.31
N VAL A 440 -3.46 -43.84 -24.77
CA VAL A 440 -2.77 -44.96 -24.15
C VAL A 440 -1.83 -45.44 -25.26
N PRO A 441 -0.50 -45.31 -25.09
CA PRO A 441 0.42 -45.80 -26.11
C PRO A 441 0.03 -47.25 -26.37
N PRO A 442 -0.11 -47.65 -27.65
CA PRO A 442 -0.61 -48.97 -28.00
C PRO A 442 0.12 -49.98 -27.14
N THR A 443 -0.62 -50.64 -26.25
CA THR A 443 -0.11 -51.77 -25.49
C THR A 443 0.45 -52.70 -26.54
N SER A 444 1.76 -52.91 -26.51
CA SER A 444 2.44 -53.82 -27.43
C SER A 444 2.00 -55.24 -27.11
N ASP A 445 0.78 -55.57 -27.50
CA ASP A 445 0.24 -56.92 -27.55
C ASP A 445 0.95 -57.61 -28.72
N GLY A 446 2.12 -58.17 -28.43
CA GLY A 446 2.75 -59.13 -29.31
C GLY A 446 4.26 -58.97 -29.42
N GLY A 447 4.98 -59.64 -28.54
CA GLY A 447 6.38 -59.96 -28.79
C GLY A 447 7.20 -60.11 -27.52
N VAL A 448 7.16 -61.31 -26.92
CA VAL A 448 8.17 -61.76 -25.98
C VAL A 448 9.53 -61.75 -26.69
N LEU A 449 10.28 -60.66 -26.55
CA LEU A 449 11.73 -60.70 -26.62
C LEU A 449 12.24 -60.39 -25.22
N ALA A 450 12.49 -61.47 -24.48
CA ALA A 450 13.28 -61.48 -23.26
C ALA A 450 14.71 -61.03 -23.59
N GLY A 451 14.90 -59.72 -23.75
CA GLY A 451 16.19 -59.06 -23.63
C GLY A 451 16.12 -58.23 -22.36
N ALA A 452 16.82 -58.69 -21.33
CA ALA A 452 17.03 -57.91 -20.12
C ALA A 452 17.74 -56.60 -20.52
N VAL A 453 16.98 -55.54 -20.69
CA VAL A 453 17.52 -54.19 -20.64
C VAL A 453 17.61 -53.92 -19.14
N GLU A 454 18.82 -54.09 -18.59
CA GLU A 454 19.16 -53.52 -17.28
C GLU A 454 18.68 -52.08 -17.29
N GLU A 455 17.78 -51.74 -16.36
CA GLU A 455 17.46 -50.35 -16.10
C GLU A 455 18.80 -49.64 -15.85
N PRO A 456 19.10 -48.54 -16.56
CA PRO A 456 20.30 -47.78 -16.28
C PRO A 456 20.21 -47.36 -14.82
N ILE A 457 21.12 -47.90 -14.01
CA ILE A 457 21.35 -47.45 -12.64
C ILE A 457 21.71 -45.97 -12.78
N LEU A 458 20.72 -45.11 -12.60
CA LEU A 458 20.96 -43.70 -12.43
C LEU A 458 21.83 -43.60 -11.16
N PRO A 459 23.04 -43.02 -11.24
CA PRO A 459 23.84 -42.82 -10.05
C PRO A 459 22.97 -42.04 -9.05
N GLU A 460 22.94 -42.52 -7.80
CA GLU A 460 22.38 -41.75 -6.70
C GLU A 460 23.14 -40.41 -6.66
N GLU A 461 22.55 -39.37 -7.25
CA GLU A 461 23.04 -38.01 -7.06
C GLU A 461 22.70 -37.63 -5.62
N GLU A 462 23.63 -37.96 -4.73
CA GLU A 462 23.71 -37.41 -3.40
C GLU A 462 23.93 -35.89 -3.56
N ILE A 463 22.83 -35.13 -3.53
CA ILE A 463 22.86 -33.67 -3.49
C ILE A 463 23.42 -33.28 -2.12
N ILE A 464 24.76 -33.28 -2.01
CA ILE A 464 25.47 -32.71 -0.88
C ILE A 464 25.45 -31.18 -1.07
N VAL A 465 24.46 -30.53 -0.50
CA VAL A 465 24.47 -29.08 -0.28
C VAL A 465 25.32 -28.81 0.97
N ASP A 466 26.64 -28.91 0.82
CA ASP A 466 27.59 -28.47 1.84
C ASP A 466 27.74 -26.94 1.74
N ILE A 467 26.83 -26.22 2.40
CA ILE A 467 27.00 -24.78 2.63
C ILE A 467 27.92 -24.64 3.83
N LEU A 468 29.20 -24.33 3.56
CA LEU A 468 30.23 -24.01 4.55
C LEU A 468 29.70 -23.06 5.65
N PRO A 469 29.65 -23.47 6.94
CA PRO A 469 29.09 -22.62 8.01
C PRO A 469 30.04 -21.51 8.53
N ASP A 470 31.31 -21.49 8.12
CA ASP A 470 32.35 -20.81 8.91
C ASP A 470 32.94 -19.52 8.30
N LEU A 471 32.21 -18.83 7.41
CA LEU A 471 32.73 -17.60 6.75
C LEU A 471 31.91 -16.34 7.04
N LEU A 472 31.45 -16.18 8.28
CA LEU A 472 30.94 -14.90 8.80
C LEU A 472 31.57 -14.60 10.15
N GLN A 473 32.69 -13.87 10.15
CA GLN A 473 33.12 -13.14 11.35
C GLN A 473 32.29 -11.86 11.48
N PRO A 474 31.75 -11.54 12.67
CA PRO A 474 31.02 -10.31 12.87
C PRO A 474 31.98 -9.11 12.81
N PHE A 475 31.71 -8.17 11.91
CA PHE A 475 32.29 -6.84 11.99
C PHE A 475 31.68 -6.13 13.21
N LEU A 476 32.51 -5.93 14.24
CA LEU A 476 32.24 -5.01 15.33
C LEU A 476 32.27 -3.58 14.77
N PHE A 477 31.12 -2.94 14.65
CA PHE A 477 31.06 -1.48 14.57
C PHE A 477 31.41 -0.93 15.96
N SER A 478 32.50 -0.15 16.04
CA SER A 478 32.77 0.64 17.24
C SER A 478 31.89 1.88 17.20
N ASP A 479 30.93 1.96 18.09
CA ASP A 479 30.16 3.17 18.36
C ASP A 479 31.12 4.30 18.74
N LYS A 480 31.17 5.33 17.91
CA LYS A 480 31.85 6.57 18.25
C LYS A 480 31.13 7.78 17.68
N TYR A 481 29.84 7.91 17.95
CA TYR A 481 29.17 9.22 17.99
C TYR A 481 28.07 9.18 19.04
N ASP A 482 28.43 9.66 20.22
CA ASP A 482 27.52 10.00 21.30
C ASP A 482 27.70 11.50 21.57
N SER A 483 26.58 12.17 21.89
CA SER A 483 26.41 13.61 22.21
C SER A 483 26.27 14.62 21.05
N TYR A 484 25.02 14.92 20.70
CA TYR A 484 24.57 16.30 20.44
C TYR A 484 23.20 16.53 21.09
N ASP A 485 23.16 16.40 22.42
CA ASP A 485 22.13 17.00 23.26
C ASP A 485 22.50 18.47 23.47
N ARG A 486 21.77 19.39 22.83
CA ARG A 486 21.52 20.79 23.23
C ARG A 486 20.79 21.55 22.13
N TYR A 487 19.46 21.63 22.23
CA TYR A 487 18.72 22.83 21.83
C TYR A 487 17.34 22.89 22.50
N LEU A 488 17.34 23.06 23.83
CA LEU A 488 16.19 23.56 24.58
C LEU A 488 16.74 24.53 25.64
N ASP A 489 16.86 25.80 25.25
CA ASP A 489 16.85 26.93 26.18
C ASP A 489 16.65 28.26 25.42
N ARG A 490 15.68 29.06 25.90
CA ARG A 490 15.16 30.37 25.42
C ARG A 490 14.07 30.26 24.32
N ILE A 491 12.84 30.70 24.52
CA ILE A 491 12.34 31.88 25.26
C ILE A 491 11.04 31.54 26.00
N ASP A 492 11.07 31.63 27.33
CA ASP A 492 9.93 32.03 28.15
C ASP A 492 9.82 33.56 28.10
N ASP A 493 8.68 34.10 27.67
CA ASP A 493 8.20 35.39 28.18
C ASP A 493 6.67 35.36 28.33
N PRO A 494 6.13 35.37 29.56
CA PRO A 494 4.71 35.31 29.85
C PRO A 494 4.15 36.71 30.14
N LEU A 495 4.03 37.60 29.15
CA LEU A 495 3.44 38.92 29.36
C LEU A 495 2.72 39.48 28.12
N LEU A 496 1.56 38.91 27.75
CA LEU A 496 0.46 39.68 27.14
C LEU A 496 -0.85 38.88 27.15
N GLY A 497 -1.43 38.78 28.34
CA GLY A 497 -2.82 38.40 28.53
C GLY A 497 -3.75 39.55 28.15
N GLY A 498 -4.64 39.27 27.19
CA GLY A 498 -6.09 39.47 27.30
C GLY A 498 -6.65 40.89 27.42
N LEU A 499 -7.43 41.29 26.41
CA LEU A 499 -8.76 41.92 26.61
C LEU A 499 -9.52 42.03 25.28
N LEU A 500 -10.62 41.28 25.13
CA LEU A 500 -11.96 41.72 24.67
C LEU A 500 -12.79 40.57 24.07
N THR A 501 -13.65 40.04 24.94
CA THR A 501 -15.03 39.58 24.71
C THR A 501 -15.72 40.25 23.51
N SER A 502 -16.30 39.52 22.55
CA SER A 502 -17.56 38.74 22.54
C SER A 502 -18.77 39.52 21.98
N LEU A 503 -19.51 38.79 21.14
CA LEU A 503 -20.92 38.95 20.70
C LEU A 503 -21.30 39.89 19.54
N GLY A 504 -22.12 39.33 18.64
CA GLY A 504 -23.00 40.03 17.68
C GLY A 504 -22.86 39.51 16.24
N GLU A 505 -23.29 38.29 15.93
CA GLU A 505 -24.61 37.95 15.34
C GLU A 505 -24.93 38.50 13.92
N PHE A 506 -25.13 37.53 13.01
CA PHE A 506 -26.19 37.39 12.00
C PHE A 506 -26.35 38.40 10.84
N ALA A 507 -26.07 37.85 9.65
CA ALA A 507 -26.95 37.76 8.46
C ALA A 507 -27.55 39.03 7.83
N ASP A 508 -27.28 39.22 6.53
CA ASP A 508 -28.17 38.82 5.43
C ASP A 508 -28.12 39.79 4.23
N THR A 509 -28.38 39.24 3.04
CA THR A 509 -28.91 39.87 1.79
C THR A 509 -28.01 40.83 0.97
N VAL A 510 -27.62 40.53 -0.29
CA VAL A 510 -28.35 40.36 -1.59
C VAL A 510 -28.36 41.65 -2.45
N PHE A 511 -28.11 41.46 -3.76
CA PHE A 511 -27.90 42.41 -4.89
C PHE A 511 -26.51 43.07 -4.91
N GLY A 512 -25.66 42.96 -5.95
CA GLY A 512 -25.92 42.96 -7.39
C GLY A 512 -25.77 44.40 -7.89
N PHE A 513 -24.64 44.76 -8.54
CA PHE A 513 -24.55 45.66 -9.70
C PHE A 513 -23.09 45.96 -10.10
N GLN A 514 -22.88 45.86 -11.42
CA GLN A 514 -22.06 46.70 -12.30
C GLN A 514 -20.56 46.90 -12.02
N GLN A 515 -19.79 46.32 -12.95
CA GLN A 515 -18.53 46.86 -13.43
C GLN A 515 -18.67 48.34 -13.82
N THR A 516 -17.75 49.15 -13.33
CA THR A 516 -17.22 50.31 -14.05
C THR A 516 -15.71 50.34 -13.81
N GLU A 517 -14.96 50.16 -14.89
CA GLU A 517 -13.58 50.59 -15.02
C GLU A 517 -13.53 52.10 -14.82
N GLU A 518 -12.67 52.59 -13.93
CA GLU A 518 -12.09 53.93 -14.04
C GLU A 518 -10.90 54.07 -13.07
N ASP A 519 -9.73 54.28 -13.66
CA ASP A 519 -8.60 55.10 -13.23
C ASP A 519 -8.25 55.18 -11.74
N ILE A 520 -7.14 54.52 -11.36
CA ILE A 520 -6.32 54.93 -10.21
C ILE A 520 -4.91 55.27 -10.73
N PRO A 521 -4.43 56.51 -10.52
CA PRO A 521 -3.17 57.00 -11.07
C PRO A 521 -1.96 56.45 -10.30
N VAL A 522 -0.88 56.23 -11.05
CA VAL A 522 0.47 56.01 -10.54
C VAL A 522 1.01 57.37 -10.07
N GLU A 523 1.20 57.54 -8.77
CA GLU A 523 2.07 58.56 -8.19
C GLU A 523 3.19 57.88 -7.42
N GLY A 524 4.42 58.25 -7.79
CA GLY A 524 5.65 57.78 -7.16
C GLY A 524 6.12 58.69 -6.03
N ASP A 525 7.24 58.25 -5.48
CA ASP A 525 8.14 58.94 -4.56
C ASP A 525 7.64 59.19 -3.14
N GLU A 526 7.91 58.23 -2.25
CA GLU A 526 8.60 58.57 -0.99
C GLU A 526 9.75 57.60 -0.70
N VAL A 527 10.91 58.24 -0.56
CA VAL A 527 12.20 57.72 -0.11
C VAL A 527 12.10 57.29 1.36
N LEU A 528 12.45 56.03 1.66
CA LEU A 528 12.92 55.68 2.99
C LEU A 528 14.17 54.81 2.91
N GLU A 529 15.19 55.36 3.58
CA GLU A 529 16.54 54.86 3.78
C GLU A 529 16.56 53.53 4.55
N GLU A 530 17.43 52.65 4.06
CA GLU A 530 18.31 51.71 4.77
C GLU A 530 17.97 51.30 6.21
N SER A 531 17.58 50.02 6.36
CA SER A 531 17.96 49.20 7.51
C SER A 531 18.31 47.78 7.02
N PRO A 532 19.59 47.38 7.03
CA PRO A 532 20.01 46.04 6.61
C PRO A 532 20.04 45.09 7.81
N GLY A 533 19.37 43.94 7.71
CA GLY A 533 19.66 42.80 8.57
C GLY A 533 18.46 41.95 8.94
N MET A 534 18.14 40.97 8.10
CA MET A 534 17.78 39.59 8.47
C MET A 534 17.19 38.88 7.25
N PHE A 535 18.07 38.41 6.37
CA PHE A 535 17.76 37.30 5.48
C PHE A 535 18.78 36.20 5.79
N GLY A 536 18.30 35.16 6.49
CA GLY A 536 19.06 33.95 6.75
C GLY A 536 19.16 33.13 5.47
N LEU A 537 20.16 33.43 4.65
CA LEU A 537 20.77 32.43 3.79
C LEU A 537 21.69 31.59 4.68
N GLY A 538 21.58 30.26 4.59
CA GLY A 538 22.57 29.37 5.19
C GLY A 538 23.99 29.77 4.77
N PRO A 539 25.02 29.42 5.55
CA PRO A 539 26.38 29.86 5.27
C PRO A 539 26.74 29.48 3.83
N ALA A 540 27.23 30.47 3.07
CA ALA A 540 27.80 30.22 1.76
C ALA A 540 28.85 29.13 1.92
N GLN A 541 28.63 27.98 1.27
CA GLN A 541 29.62 26.90 1.21
C GLN A 541 30.95 27.50 0.80
N THR A 542 31.98 27.23 1.58
CA THR A 542 33.31 27.72 1.27
C THR A 542 33.81 27.02 0.01
N GLU A 543 34.65 27.70 -0.79
CA GLU A 543 35.28 27.09 -1.97
C GLU A 543 36.11 25.84 -1.60
N GLU A 544 36.51 25.74 -0.33
CA GLU A 544 37.20 24.58 0.23
C GLU A 544 36.27 23.37 0.40
N GLU A 545 35.05 23.56 0.90
CA GLU A 545 34.02 22.50 0.99
C GLU A 545 33.60 22.02 -0.40
N ARG A 546 33.45 22.93 -1.37
CA ARG A 546 33.16 22.57 -2.77
C ARG A 546 34.26 21.72 -3.40
N ARG A 547 35.53 22.03 -3.09
CA ARG A 547 36.69 21.26 -3.55
C ARG A 547 36.78 19.90 -2.87
N GLU A 548 36.42 19.80 -1.60
CA GLU A 548 36.39 18.55 -0.84
C GLU A 548 35.26 17.62 -1.34
N GLU A 549 34.09 18.16 -1.67
CA GLU A 549 33.01 17.40 -2.33
C GLU A 549 33.41 16.90 -3.73
N GLU A 550 34.07 17.74 -4.54
CA GLU A 550 34.57 17.33 -5.86
C GLU A 550 35.66 16.25 -5.77
N GLU A 551 36.58 16.34 -4.78
CA GLU A 551 37.61 15.33 -4.52
C GLU A 551 36.98 14.01 -4.02
N ASN A 552 36.00 14.08 -3.11
CA ASN A 552 35.26 12.90 -2.63
C ASN A 552 34.47 12.24 -3.77
N ALA A 553 33.77 13.01 -4.60
CA ALA A 553 33.04 12.49 -5.76
C ALA A 553 33.99 11.89 -6.83
N ALA A 554 35.22 12.39 -6.95
CA ALA A 554 36.24 11.80 -7.81
C ALA A 554 36.81 10.49 -7.22
N GLN A 555 36.99 10.41 -5.90
CA GLN A 555 37.39 9.18 -5.22
C GLN A 555 36.35 8.07 -5.35
N TYR A 556 35.06 8.40 -5.20
CA TYR A 556 33.96 7.45 -5.42
C TYR A 556 33.88 6.95 -6.87
N ARG A 557 34.11 7.83 -7.85
CA ARG A 557 34.17 7.45 -9.29
C ARG A 557 35.38 6.57 -9.63
N ASN A 558 36.46 6.64 -8.86
CA ASN A 558 37.63 5.78 -9.06
C ASN A 558 37.48 4.42 -8.34
N LEU A 559 36.77 4.37 -7.21
CA LEU A 559 36.42 3.11 -6.52
C LEU A 559 35.41 2.28 -7.33
N SER A 560 34.50 2.92 -8.08
CA SER A 560 33.53 2.21 -8.92
C SER A 560 34.11 1.61 -10.21
N ARG A 561 35.40 1.84 -10.51
CA ARG A 561 36.11 1.27 -11.68
C ARG A 561 36.95 0.03 -11.38
N ALA A 562 36.82 -0.58 -10.20
CA ALA A 562 37.54 -1.80 -9.86
C ALA A 562 36.87 -3.07 -10.43
N ASN A 563 37.54 -3.67 -11.43
CA ASN A 563 37.48 -5.06 -11.92
C ASN A 563 36.16 -5.85 -11.85
N TYR A 564 35.50 -5.97 -13.00
CA TYR A 564 34.36 -6.86 -13.22
C TYR A 564 34.82 -8.28 -13.58
N GLY A 565 34.35 -9.28 -12.84
CA GLY A 565 34.35 -10.68 -13.29
C GLY A 565 32.99 -11.00 -13.89
N GLN A 566 32.93 -11.31 -15.19
CA GLN A 566 31.75 -11.91 -15.81
C GLN A 566 31.86 -13.43 -15.72
N PHE A 567 30.84 -14.06 -15.13
CA PHE A 567 30.71 -15.51 -15.07
C PHE A 567 29.61 -15.96 -16.02
N TRP A 568 29.80 -17.14 -16.61
CA TRP A 568 28.85 -17.78 -17.51
C TRP A 568 28.46 -19.13 -16.93
N THR A 569 27.18 -19.37 -16.76
CA THR A 569 26.63 -20.68 -16.39
C THR A 569 25.85 -21.24 -17.55
N TYR A 570 26.07 -22.50 -17.89
CA TYR A 570 25.33 -23.18 -18.96
C TYR A 570 24.13 -23.91 -18.37
N ASP A 571 22.93 -23.51 -18.77
CA ASP A 571 21.68 -24.15 -18.36
C ASP A 571 21.31 -25.25 -19.36
N LEU A 572 21.37 -26.50 -18.90
CA LEU A 572 21.07 -27.68 -19.70
C LEU A 572 19.58 -27.78 -20.08
N SER A 573 18.66 -27.20 -19.30
CA SER A 573 17.22 -27.23 -19.57
C SER A 573 16.84 -26.29 -20.72
N ARG A 574 17.63 -25.24 -20.94
CA ARG A 574 17.38 -24.20 -21.96
C ARG A 574 18.42 -24.17 -23.08
N GLN A 575 19.43 -25.04 -23.04
CA GLN A 575 20.58 -25.10 -23.96
C GLN A 575 21.26 -23.74 -24.19
N GLY A 576 21.34 -22.90 -23.15
CA GLY A 576 21.82 -21.52 -23.25
C GLY A 576 22.80 -21.15 -22.15
N TYR A 577 23.65 -20.15 -22.42
CA TYR A 577 24.47 -19.53 -21.39
C TYR A 577 23.75 -18.33 -20.79
N SER A 578 23.68 -18.28 -19.47
CA SER A 578 23.29 -17.09 -18.71
C SER A 578 24.53 -16.46 -18.09
N SER A 579 24.62 -15.13 -18.13
CA SER A 579 25.69 -14.38 -17.47
C SER A 579 25.14 -13.58 -16.30
N TYR A 580 25.86 -13.57 -15.19
CA TYR A 580 25.59 -12.65 -14.09
C TYR A 580 26.88 -11.97 -13.64
N THR A 581 26.73 -10.74 -13.16
CA THR A 581 27.84 -9.89 -12.70
C THR A 581 27.81 -9.86 -11.17
N VAL A 582 28.91 -10.24 -10.53
CA VAL A 582 29.04 -10.24 -9.07
C VAL A 582 29.85 -9.02 -8.63
N PHE A 583 29.33 -8.28 -7.66
CA PHE A 583 30.01 -7.12 -7.06
C PHE A 583 30.67 -7.51 -5.73
N GLY A 584 31.87 -6.97 -5.45
CA GLY A 584 32.43 -6.93 -4.10
C GLY A 584 33.36 -8.07 -3.66
N ILE A 585 33.83 -8.96 -4.54
CA ILE A 585 34.80 -9.99 -4.16
C ILE A 585 36.24 -9.49 -4.39
N PRO A 586 37.09 -9.39 -3.35
CA PRO A 586 38.49 -9.02 -3.52
C PRO A 586 39.25 -10.08 -4.33
N TYR A 587 40.09 -9.63 -5.27
CA TYR A 587 40.82 -10.45 -6.24
C TYR A 587 41.68 -11.56 -5.62
N SER A 588 42.09 -11.42 -4.35
CA SER A 588 42.85 -12.42 -3.60
C SER A 588 42.07 -13.71 -3.31
N VAL A 589 40.73 -13.69 -3.45
CA VAL A 589 39.87 -14.88 -3.30
C VAL A 589 39.66 -15.59 -4.64
N LEU A 590 39.91 -14.91 -5.76
CA LEU A 590 39.61 -15.38 -7.12
C LEU A 590 40.77 -16.17 -7.78
N ASN A 591 41.90 -16.36 -7.09
CA ASN A 591 43.04 -17.10 -7.63
C ASN A 591 43.85 -17.77 -6.48
N PRO A 592 43.69 -19.08 -6.22
CA PRO A 592 44.51 -19.81 -5.25
C PRO A 592 45.98 -19.97 -5.69
#